data_AF-A0A924C9V6-F1
#
_entry.id   AF-A0A924C9V6-F1
#
_cell.length_a   1.000
_cell.length_b   1.000
_cell.length_c   1.000
_cell.angle_alpha   90.00
_cell.angle_beta   90.00
_cell.angle_gamma   90.00
#
_symmetry.space_group_name_H-M   'P 1'
#
loop_
_entity.id
_entity.type
_entity.pdbx_description
1 polymer ?
#
loop_
_entity_poly.entity_id
_entity_poly.type
_entity_poly.pdbx_seq_one_letter_code
_entity_poly.pdbx_strand_id
1 'polypeptide(L)'
;MNDVANAPEHEWPATHRSTAIATHARASRQHTGMKMAPKNIPDDLKEFIVLCIPSVAFLEAVFLMRSENQQSWDRQRLAGALYLDEGKAEKLLVQLERAETAVACNAPPSQYRYQPLSDLFRQRIDQLADLYSENLVGITKLIHRRARLRHGS
;
A
#
# COMPACT_ATOMS: atom_id res chain seq x y z
N MET A 1 -15.12 37.70 54.45
CA MET A 1 -15.98 37.33 53.32
C MET A 1 -15.16 36.46 52.38
N ASN A 2 -15.64 35.24 52.18
CA ASN A 2 -15.19 34.17 51.27
C ASN A 2 -14.94 34.66 49.83
N ASP A 3 -13.94 34.13 49.11
CA ASP A 3 -14.01 32.95 48.20
C ASP A 3 -14.95 33.27 47.01
N VAL A 4 -14.65 33.12 45.71
CA VAL A 4 -13.90 32.12 44.95
C VAL A 4 -13.82 32.66 43.51
N ALA A 5 -12.73 32.41 42.78
CA ALA A 5 -12.76 32.39 41.32
C ALA A 5 -12.34 30.99 40.86
N ASN A 6 -13.31 30.08 40.81
CA ASN A 6 -13.19 28.76 40.22
C ASN A 6 -14.06 28.72 38.95
N ALA A 7 -13.50 28.21 37.86
CA ALA A 7 -14.21 27.96 36.61
C ALA A 7 -15.10 26.71 36.74
N PRO A 8 -16.24 26.69 36.05
CA PRO A 8 -16.57 25.56 35.16
C PRO A 8 -17.33 26.07 33.91
N GLU A 9 -17.68 25.37 32.85
CA GLU A 9 -17.51 24.03 32.29
C GLU A 9 -18.06 24.10 30.84
N HIS A 10 -17.54 23.25 29.95
CA HIS A 10 -18.23 22.60 28.82
C HIS A 10 -19.56 23.18 28.26
N GLU A 11 -19.51 23.69 27.02
CA GLU A 11 -20.68 23.77 26.12
C GLU A 11 -20.32 23.29 24.70
N TRP A 12 -20.84 22.12 24.32
CA TRP A 12 -21.07 21.76 22.91
C TRP A 12 -22.44 22.29 22.50
N PRO A 13 -22.60 22.94 21.34
CA PRO A 13 -23.89 22.97 20.67
C PRO A 13 -23.98 21.87 19.61
N ALA A 14 -24.90 20.93 19.83
CA ALA A 14 -25.44 20.07 18.79
C ALA A 14 -26.56 20.81 18.02
N THR A 15 -26.68 20.48 16.74
CA THR A 15 -27.84 20.60 15.83
C THR A 15 -28.27 21.98 15.28
N HIS A 16 -27.98 22.18 14.00
CA HIS A 16 -29.02 22.53 13.02
C HIS A 16 -29.12 21.41 11.97
N ARG A 17 -30.32 20.84 11.84
CA ARG A 17 -30.75 19.91 10.78
C ARG A 17 -31.32 20.67 9.58
N SER A 18 -31.35 19.98 8.44
CA SER A 18 -32.15 20.16 7.20
C SER A 18 -31.29 20.64 6.02
N THR A 19 -31.29 20.02 4.82
CA THR A 19 -32.37 19.31 4.12
C THR A 19 -31.79 18.28 3.11
N ALA A 20 -32.56 17.23 2.83
CA ALA A 20 -32.39 16.20 1.78
C ALA A 20 -32.12 16.79 0.37
N ILE A 21 -31.65 16.09 -0.68
CA ILE A 21 -32.23 14.89 -1.32
C ILE A 21 -31.22 14.16 -2.26
N ALA A 22 -31.41 12.85 -2.37
CA ALA A 22 -30.78 11.74 -3.11
C ALA A 22 -30.30 12.03 -4.57
N THR A 23 -29.39 11.28 -5.20
CA THR A 23 -29.47 9.84 -5.48
C THR A 23 -28.16 9.36 -6.14
N HIS A 24 -27.54 8.28 -5.65
CA HIS A 24 -27.15 7.11 -6.47
C HIS A 24 -26.79 5.94 -5.54
N ALA A 25 -27.37 4.80 -5.89
CA ALA A 25 -27.49 3.59 -5.10
C ALA A 25 -26.15 3.04 -4.58
N ARG A 26 -26.03 2.88 -3.25
CA ARG A 26 -25.05 2.00 -2.63
C ARG A 26 -25.76 0.72 -2.23
N ALA A 27 -25.54 -0.31 -3.03
CA ALA A 27 -26.00 -1.66 -2.76
C ALA A 27 -25.62 -2.07 -1.33
N SER A 28 -26.64 -2.47 -0.57
CA SER A 28 -26.56 -3.07 0.75
C SER A 28 -25.54 -4.20 0.78
N ARG A 29 -24.44 -4.02 1.51
CA ARG A 29 -23.66 -5.14 2.02
C ARG A 29 -24.11 -5.43 3.44
N GLN A 30 -24.99 -6.42 3.54
CA GLN A 30 -25.31 -7.08 4.79
C GLN A 30 -24.01 -7.72 5.32
N HIS A 31 -23.54 -7.25 6.47
CA HIS A 31 -22.54 -7.96 7.27
C HIS A 31 -23.27 -8.98 8.14
N THR A 32 -23.75 -10.07 7.52
CA THR A 32 -24.06 -11.30 8.24
C THR A 32 -22.76 -12.06 8.46
N GLY A 33 -22.56 -12.51 9.70
CA GLY A 33 -21.32 -13.13 10.15
C GLY A 33 -20.93 -14.35 9.32
N MET A 34 -19.84 -14.23 8.58
CA MET A 34 -18.96 -15.35 8.28
C MET A 34 -17.67 -15.10 9.05
N LYS A 35 -17.35 -16.00 9.98
CA LYS A 35 -15.98 -16.16 10.48
C LYS A 35 -15.10 -16.39 9.24
N MET A 36 -14.43 -15.35 8.76
CA MET A 36 -13.46 -15.52 7.69
C MET A 36 -12.30 -16.31 8.28
N ALA A 37 -12.26 -17.61 7.98
CA ALA A 37 -11.02 -18.36 8.12
C ALA A 37 -9.95 -17.59 7.35
N PRO A 38 -8.74 -17.38 7.91
CA PRO A 38 -7.68 -16.70 7.19
C PRO A 38 -7.48 -17.41 5.86
N LYS A 39 -7.67 -16.70 4.75
CA LYS A 39 -7.46 -17.24 3.42
C LYS A 39 -5.99 -17.64 3.35
N ASN A 40 -5.74 -18.93 3.38
CA ASN A 40 -4.38 -19.45 3.41
C ASN A 40 -3.69 -18.99 2.12
N ILE A 41 -2.54 -18.32 2.25
CA ILE A 41 -1.76 -17.90 1.08
C ILE A 41 -1.32 -19.18 0.34
N PRO A 42 -1.60 -19.33 -0.97
CA PRO A 42 -1.14 -20.47 -1.76
C PRO A 42 0.39 -20.62 -1.71
N ASP A 43 0.90 -21.85 -1.71
CA ASP A 43 2.34 -22.11 -1.56
C ASP A 43 3.18 -21.55 -2.71
N ASP A 44 2.66 -21.61 -3.94
CA ASP A 44 3.27 -21.00 -5.12
C ASP A 44 3.38 -19.47 -4.96
N LEU A 45 2.40 -18.83 -4.34
CA LEU A 45 2.46 -17.40 -4.05
C LEU A 45 3.44 -17.08 -2.92
N LYS A 46 3.59 -17.94 -1.92
CA LYS A 46 4.64 -17.78 -0.88
C LYS A 46 6.04 -17.87 -1.52
N GLU A 47 6.26 -18.84 -2.40
CA GLU A 47 7.52 -18.97 -3.13
C GLU A 47 7.79 -17.74 -4.00
N PHE A 48 6.78 -17.24 -4.71
CA PHE A 48 6.88 -15.99 -5.47
C PHE A 48 7.26 -14.80 -4.59
N ILE A 49 6.57 -14.59 -3.46
CA ILE A 49 6.88 -13.50 -2.52
C ILE A 49 8.32 -13.63 -2.03
N VAL A 50 8.74 -14.84 -1.65
CA VAL A 50 10.10 -15.11 -1.20
C VAL A 50 11.06 -14.76 -2.33
N LEU A 51 10.93 -15.31 -3.53
CA LEU A 51 11.92 -15.14 -4.60
C LEU A 51 11.99 -13.71 -5.15
N CYS A 52 10.83 -13.08 -5.37
CA CYS A 52 10.71 -11.87 -6.19
C CYS A 52 10.47 -10.59 -5.40
N ILE A 53 10.01 -10.66 -4.14
CA ILE A 53 9.61 -9.48 -3.37
C ILE A 53 10.63 -9.23 -2.25
N PRO A 54 11.61 -8.34 -2.46
CA PRO A 54 12.75 -8.17 -1.54
C PRO A 54 12.39 -7.41 -0.25
N SER A 55 11.33 -6.62 -0.26
CA SER A 55 10.90 -5.82 0.89
C SER A 55 9.43 -5.40 0.79
N VAL A 56 8.88 -4.93 1.92
CA VAL A 56 7.51 -4.38 1.95
C VAL A 56 7.43 -3.11 1.13
N ALA A 57 8.42 -2.21 1.25
CA ALA A 57 8.48 -0.97 0.48
C ALA A 57 8.49 -1.24 -1.04
N PHE A 58 9.20 -2.27 -1.49
CA PHE A 58 9.17 -2.70 -2.89
C PHE A 58 7.76 -3.12 -3.31
N LEU A 59 7.09 -3.96 -2.52
CA LEU A 59 5.74 -4.41 -2.83
C LEU A 59 4.74 -3.24 -2.91
N GLU A 60 4.78 -2.34 -1.93
CA GLU A 60 3.95 -1.13 -1.91
C GLU A 60 4.19 -0.26 -3.15
N ALA A 61 5.46 -0.06 -3.53
CA ALA A 61 5.80 0.70 -4.72
C ALA A 61 5.21 0.05 -5.99
N VAL A 62 5.30 -1.28 -6.13
CA VAL A 62 4.68 -2.01 -7.25
C VAL A 62 3.17 -1.79 -7.28
N PHE A 63 2.49 -1.88 -6.13
CA PHE A 63 1.05 -1.68 -6.05
C PHE A 63 0.64 -0.24 -6.43
N LEU A 64 1.35 0.76 -5.92
CA LEU A 64 1.12 2.16 -6.25
C LEU A 64 1.32 2.44 -7.74
N MET A 65 2.48 2.03 -8.28
CA MET A 65 2.80 2.26 -9.70
C MET A 65 1.83 1.53 -10.62
N ARG A 66 1.35 0.34 -10.22
CA ARG A 66 0.33 -0.40 -10.96
C ARG A 66 -1.04 0.30 -10.93
N SER A 67 -1.47 0.81 -9.78
CA SER A 67 -2.75 1.52 -9.66
C SER A 67 -2.78 2.81 -10.49
N GLU A 68 -1.61 3.41 -10.73
CA GLU A 68 -1.44 4.63 -11.52
C GLU A 68 -0.58 4.38 -12.78
N ASN A 69 -0.84 3.29 -13.52
CA ASN A 69 0.01 2.82 -14.62
C ASN A 69 0.19 3.81 -15.80
N GLN A 70 -0.66 4.83 -15.92
CA GLN A 70 -0.53 5.86 -16.94
C GLN A 70 0.46 6.97 -16.56
N GLN A 71 0.84 7.05 -15.29
CA GLN A 71 1.65 8.13 -14.75
C GLN A 71 3.13 7.74 -14.65
N SER A 72 4.00 8.72 -14.88
CA SER A 72 5.41 8.60 -14.55
C SER A 72 5.63 8.82 -13.06
N TRP A 73 6.64 8.13 -12.54
CA TRP A 73 7.08 8.19 -11.16
C TRP A 73 8.51 8.72 -11.12
N ASP A 74 8.73 9.73 -10.29
CA ASP A 74 10.06 10.17 -9.90
C ASP A 74 10.28 9.90 -8.41
N ARG A 75 11.51 10.14 -7.95
CA ARG A 75 11.88 9.93 -6.56
C ARG A 75 11.05 10.75 -5.56
N GLN A 76 10.61 11.96 -5.92
CA GLN A 76 9.88 12.84 -5.00
C GLN A 76 8.46 12.34 -4.80
N ARG A 77 7.80 11.98 -5.91
CA ARG A 77 6.46 11.41 -5.88
C ARG A 77 6.42 10.09 -5.11
N LEU A 78 7.38 9.19 -5.39
CA LEU A 78 7.43 7.91 -4.69
C LEU A 78 7.76 8.08 -3.20
N ALA A 79 8.67 8.99 -2.87
CA ALA A 79 8.99 9.34 -1.48
C ALA A 79 7.75 9.84 -0.72
N GLY A 80 6.99 10.76 -1.30
CA GLY A 80 5.76 11.28 -0.69
C GLY A 80 4.68 10.21 -0.50
N ALA A 81 4.48 9.35 -1.51
CA ALA A 81 3.46 8.31 -1.45
C ALA A 81 3.78 7.22 -0.40
N LEU A 82 5.08 6.91 -0.21
CA LEU A 82 5.53 5.88 0.72
C LEU A 82 6.05 6.42 2.06
N TYR A 83 5.99 7.74 2.27
CA TYR A 83 6.57 8.43 3.43
C TYR A 83 8.06 8.07 3.66
N LEU A 84 8.83 7.98 2.58
CA LEU A 84 10.27 7.70 2.59
C LEU A 84 11.07 8.99 2.33
N ASP A 85 12.37 8.96 2.62
CA ASP A 85 13.28 9.97 2.08
C ASP A 85 13.53 9.75 0.58
N GLU A 86 13.83 10.83 -0.15
CA GLU A 86 14.06 10.79 -1.61
C GLU A 86 15.22 9.87 -2.01
N GLY A 87 16.23 9.69 -1.15
CA GLY A 87 17.36 8.79 -1.41
C GLY A 87 16.96 7.32 -1.35
N LYS A 88 16.10 6.93 -0.41
CA LYS A 88 15.49 5.60 -0.37
C LYS A 88 14.54 5.38 -1.54
N ALA A 89 13.74 6.38 -1.90
CA ALA A 89 12.83 6.29 -3.04
C ALA A 89 13.60 6.09 -4.37
N GLU A 90 14.70 6.82 -4.59
CA GLU A 90 15.56 6.64 -5.76
C GLU A 90 16.12 5.21 -5.82
N LYS A 91 16.67 4.71 -4.70
CA LYS A 91 17.17 3.33 -4.62
C LYS A 91 16.08 2.30 -4.90
N LEU A 92 14.84 2.60 -4.52
CA LEU A 92 13.69 1.74 -4.77
C LEU A 92 13.28 1.72 -6.24
N LEU A 93 13.28 2.86 -6.92
CA LEU A 93 13.04 2.98 -8.36
C LEU A 93 14.08 2.19 -9.17
N VAL A 94 15.36 2.37 -8.85
CA VAL A 94 16.45 1.59 -9.47
C VAL A 94 16.29 0.08 -9.21
N GLN A 95 15.81 -0.32 -8.04
CA GLN A 95 15.51 -1.73 -7.75
C GLN A 95 14.34 -2.26 -8.59
N LEU A 96 13.29 -1.46 -8.77
CA LEU A 96 12.12 -1.83 -9.59
C LEU A 96 12.48 -1.96 -11.07
N GLU A 97 13.38 -1.10 -11.56
CA GLU A 97 13.94 -1.19 -12.90
C GLU A 97 14.76 -2.47 -13.08
N ARG A 98 15.69 -2.75 -12.14
CA ARG A 98 16.50 -3.97 -12.16
C ARG A 98 15.69 -5.25 -12.02
N ALA A 99 14.55 -5.19 -11.36
CA ALA A 99 13.60 -6.28 -11.23
C ALA A 99 12.62 -6.35 -12.43
N GLU A 100 12.87 -5.57 -13.49
CA GLU A 100 12.09 -5.54 -14.73
C GLU A 100 10.58 -5.33 -14.49
N THR A 101 10.27 -4.57 -13.43
CA THR A 101 8.91 -4.23 -13.02
C THR A 101 8.54 -2.80 -13.42
N ALA A 102 9.55 -1.95 -13.56
CA ALA A 102 9.44 -0.59 -14.09
C ALA A 102 10.50 -0.37 -15.17
N VAL A 103 10.29 0.63 -16.02
CA VAL A 103 11.27 1.08 -17.01
C VAL A 103 11.58 2.54 -16.81
N ALA A 104 12.85 2.94 -16.94
CA ALA A 104 13.22 4.34 -17.00
C ALA A 104 12.78 4.97 -18.34
N CYS A 105 12.17 6.14 -18.28
CA CYS A 105 11.92 7.01 -19.41
C CYS A 105 13.20 7.82 -19.68
N ASN A 106 13.62 7.92 -20.95
CA ASN A 106 14.87 8.58 -21.37
C ASN A 106 14.88 10.13 -21.22
N ALA A 107 14.16 10.70 -20.27
CA ALA A 107 14.11 12.14 -20.02
C ALA A 107 14.64 12.46 -18.61
N PRO A 108 15.59 13.41 -18.46
CA PRO A 108 15.95 13.94 -17.16
C PRO A 108 14.89 14.95 -16.66
N PRO A 109 14.53 14.95 -15.37
CA PRO A 109 14.97 14.02 -14.33
C PRO A 109 14.42 12.60 -14.57
N SER A 110 15.19 11.57 -14.20
CA SER A 110 14.83 10.15 -14.42
C SER A 110 13.42 9.86 -13.93
N GLN A 111 12.56 9.53 -14.88
CA GLN A 111 11.18 9.12 -14.63
C GLN A 111 11.04 7.63 -14.90
N TYR A 112 10.15 6.97 -14.17
CA TYR A 112 9.91 5.55 -14.29
C TYR A 112 8.44 5.29 -14.57
N ARG A 113 8.15 4.24 -15.35
CA ARG A 113 6.78 3.80 -15.61
C ARG A 113 6.63 2.33 -15.24
N TYR A 114 5.47 1.97 -14.68
CA TYR A 114 5.13 0.57 -14.46
C TYR A 114 5.05 -0.17 -15.80
N GLN A 115 5.91 -1.16 -15.98
CA GLN A 115 5.96 -1.98 -17.17
C GLN A 115 6.60 -3.32 -16.80
N PRO A 116 5.80 -4.28 -16.28
CA PRO A 116 6.32 -5.59 -15.91
C PRO A 116 6.74 -6.37 -17.18
N LEU A 117 7.87 -7.08 -17.10
CA LEU A 117 8.40 -7.85 -18.22
C LEU A 117 7.46 -8.98 -18.68
N SER A 118 6.71 -9.60 -17.77
CA SER A 118 5.85 -10.73 -18.09
C SER A 118 4.43 -10.59 -17.52
N ASP A 119 3.46 -11.09 -18.29
CA ASP A 119 2.07 -11.19 -17.86
C ASP A 119 1.91 -12.10 -16.65
N LEU A 120 2.75 -13.14 -16.52
CA LEU A 120 2.76 -14.02 -15.35
C LEU A 120 3.13 -13.23 -14.09
N PHE A 121 4.19 -12.42 -14.12
CA PHE A 121 4.57 -11.57 -12.99
C PHE A 121 3.46 -10.60 -12.63
N ARG A 122 2.85 -9.96 -13.64
CA ARG A 122 1.69 -9.07 -13.44
C ARG A 122 0.54 -9.80 -12.76
N GLN A 123 0.15 -10.99 -13.25
CA GLN A 123 -0.91 -11.79 -12.65
C GLN A 123 -0.61 -12.20 -11.20
N ARG A 124 0.64 -12.50 -10.86
CA ARG A 124 1.04 -12.81 -9.47
C ARG A 124 0.96 -11.58 -8.57
N ILE A 125 1.36 -10.41 -9.05
CA ILE A 125 1.17 -9.14 -8.36
C ILE A 125 -0.31 -8.83 -8.16
N ASP A 126 -1.16 -9.09 -9.17
CA ASP A 126 -2.61 -8.91 -9.09
C ASP A 126 -3.22 -9.79 -7.98
N GLN A 127 -2.89 -11.09 -7.99
CA GLN A 127 -3.31 -12.03 -6.94
C GLN A 127 -2.82 -11.61 -5.55
N LEU A 128 -1.60 -11.07 -5.47
CA LEU A 128 -1.04 -10.60 -4.21
C LEU A 128 -1.75 -9.35 -3.71
N ALA A 129 -2.10 -8.41 -4.59
CA ALA A 129 -2.84 -7.19 -4.23
C ALA A 129 -4.21 -7.51 -3.62
N ASP A 130 -4.91 -8.51 -4.17
CA ASP A 130 -6.20 -8.98 -3.65
C ASP A 130 -6.06 -9.54 -2.23
N LEU A 131 -4.99 -10.30 -1.95
CA LEU A 131 -4.71 -10.89 -0.64
C LEU A 131 -4.11 -9.88 0.36
N TYR A 132 -3.41 -8.86 -0.13
CA TYR A 132 -2.71 -7.89 0.70
C TYR A 132 -3.67 -7.02 1.51
N SER A 133 -4.78 -6.63 0.88
CA SER A 133 -5.85 -5.84 1.51
C SER A 133 -6.52 -6.59 2.68
N GLU A 134 -6.48 -7.92 2.67
CA GLU A 134 -7.12 -8.80 3.66
C GLU A 134 -6.14 -9.38 4.70
N ASN A 135 -4.82 -9.38 4.43
CA ASN A 135 -3.83 -10.09 5.24
C ASN A 135 -2.44 -9.39 5.33
N LEU A 136 -2.45 -8.07 5.57
CA LEU A 136 -1.27 -7.20 5.69
C LEU A 136 -0.21 -7.73 6.69
N VAL A 137 -0.65 -8.18 7.87
CA VAL A 137 0.24 -8.63 8.95
C VAL A 137 0.93 -9.96 8.59
N GLY A 138 0.26 -10.85 7.84
CA GLY A 138 0.83 -12.12 7.39
C GLY A 138 1.93 -11.93 6.34
N ILE A 139 1.67 -11.07 5.35
CA ILE A 139 2.60 -10.82 4.23
C ILE A 139 3.83 -10.04 4.69
N THR A 140 3.66 -9.01 5.52
CA THR A 140 4.78 -8.26 6.10
C THR A 140 5.70 -9.17 6.95
N LYS A 141 5.13 -10.07 7.77
CA LYS A 141 5.92 -11.07 8.54
C LYS A 141 6.73 -12.01 7.62
N LEU A 142 6.16 -12.43 6.49
CA LEU A 142 6.83 -13.33 5.54
C LEU A 142 8.04 -12.66 4.87
N ILE A 143 7.87 -11.41 4.43
CA ILE A 143 8.95 -10.59 3.84
C ILE A 143 10.07 -10.36 4.88
N HIS A 144 9.75 -10.03 6.13
CA HIS A 144 10.74 -9.87 7.19
C HIS A 144 11.51 -11.16 7.53
N ARG A 145 10.90 -12.34 7.34
CA ARG A 145 11.58 -13.62 7.60
C ARG A 145 12.70 -13.90 6.59
N ARG A 146 12.57 -13.48 5.33
CA ARG A 146 13.62 -13.58 4.30
C ARG A 146 14.76 -12.58 4.51
N ALA A 147 14.46 -11.36 4.95
CA ALA A 147 15.49 -10.33 5.22
C ALA A 147 16.53 -10.81 6.25
N ARG A 148 16.11 -11.60 7.24
CA ARG A 148 17.00 -12.20 8.25
C ARG A 148 17.89 -13.33 7.73
N LEU A 149 17.54 -13.99 6.62
CA LEU A 149 18.30 -15.14 6.10
C LEU A 149 19.49 -14.73 5.20
N ARG A 150 19.59 -13.47 4.77
CA ARG A 150 20.69 -12.98 3.90
C ARG A 150 21.80 -12.22 4.65
N HIS A 151 21.69 -12.06 5.96
CA HIS A 151 22.73 -11.43 6.81
C HIS A 151 23.54 -12.43 7.64
N GLY A 152 23.45 -13.73 7.30
CA GLY A 152 24.26 -14.79 7.90
C GLY A 152 25.02 -15.54 6.82
N SER A 153 26.04 -14.93 6.24
CA SER A 153 27.14 -15.57 5.50
C SER A 153 28.36 -14.67 5.56
#